data_AF-A0A536P510-F1
#
_entry.id   AF-A0A536P510-F1
#
_cell.length_a   1.000
_cell.length_b   1.000
_cell.length_c   1.000
_cell.angle_alpha   90.00
_cell.angle_beta   90.00
_cell.angle_gamma   90.00
#
_symmetry.space_group_name_H-M   'P 1'
#
loop_
_entity.id
_entity.type
_entity.pdbx_description
1 polymer ?
#
loop_
_entity_poly.entity_id
_entity_poly.type
_entity_poly.pdbx_seq_one_letter_code
_entity_poly.pdbx_strand_id
1 'polypeptide(L)'
;MAGSSLTSEQRQRYARHLALTEIGPAGQQRLMRARVLVVGVGALGSPVALYLAAAGVGTLGLADHDRVRLSNLQRQVIHSMEGLDQSKVDGAARTVSALNPDVTVETFAETVNAHNAMELLGAFDVIVDGTDSFAARYLLSDAAYLLRKPLVHGSIFRIEGQVTVFIPGRGCYRCLYPEPPPPGAIEESEQVGVLAALPGIVGTIQAAETIKLITGVGDGLVNRVLLHDTMAMTFHEVRYRRNRACPVCGDRPTVHQLADDAVRGVGVAR
;
A
#
# COMPACT_ATOMS: atom_id res chain seq x y z
N MET A 1 25.24 -5.78 -18.98
CA MET A 1 25.79 -4.75 -18.07
C MET A 1 25.54 -5.20 -16.63
N ALA A 2 26.56 -5.05 -15.78
CA ALA A 2 26.81 -5.75 -14.51
C ALA A 2 25.57 -6.21 -13.71
N GLY A 3 25.33 -7.52 -13.72
CA GLY A 3 24.52 -8.17 -12.68
C GLY A 3 25.34 -8.16 -11.40
N SER A 4 25.15 -7.14 -10.56
CA SER A 4 25.76 -7.10 -9.22
C SER A 4 25.42 -8.41 -8.50
N SER A 5 26.42 -9.25 -8.31
CA SER A 5 26.31 -10.45 -7.51
C SER A 5 26.08 -10.02 -6.06
N LEU A 6 25.11 -10.65 -5.39
CA LEU A 6 24.84 -10.44 -3.96
C LEU A 6 26.15 -10.52 -3.15
N THR A 7 26.30 -9.70 -2.12
CA THR A 7 27.39 -9.86 -1.15
C THR A 7 27.21 -11.16 -0.36
N SER A 8 28.25 -11.59 0.38
CA SER A 8 28.12 -12.77 1.25
C SER A 8 27.08 -12.55 2.36
N GLU A 9 27.04 -11.35 2.94
CA GLU A 9 26.03 -10.97 3.93
C GLU A 9 24.62 -10.97 3.35
N GLN A 10 24.43 -10.42 2.14
CA GLN A 10 23.14 -10.45 1.44
C GLN A 10 22.70 -11.89 1.10
N ARG A 11 23.63 -12.75 0.67
CA ARG A 11 23.33 -14.17 0.47
C ARG A 11 22.87 -14.85 1.75
N GLN A 12 23.51 -14.53 2.89
CA GLN A 12 23.12 -15.09 4.18
C GLN A 12 21.75 -14.56 4.63
N ARG A 13 21.53 -13.24 4.55
CA ARG A 13 20.26 -12.58 4.92
C ARG A 13 19.08 -13.13 4.10
N TYR A 14 19.24 -13.21 2.78
CA TYR A 14 18.17 -13.63 1.88
C TYR A 14 18.18 -15.12 1.55
N ALA A 15 18.97 -15.93 2.26
CA ALA A 15 19.14 -17.37 1.97
C ALA A 15 17.80 -18.12 1.80
N ARG A 16 16.78 -17.74 2.59
CA ARG A 16 15.44 -18.34 2.51
C ARG A 16 14.69 -17.98 1.22
N HIS A 17 14.82 -16.75 0.72
CA HIS A 17 14.29 -16.37 -0.60
C HIS A 17 15.09 -17.01 -1.75
N LEU A 18 16.42 -17.06 -1.61
CA LEU A 18 17.29 -17.66 -2.63
C LEU A 18 17.02 -19.15 -2.84
N ALA A 19 16.57 -19.85 -1.80
CA ALA A 19 16.22 -21.26 -1.84
C ALA A 19 14.82 -21.54 -2.42
N LEU A 20 13.94 -20.54 -2.51
CA LEU A 20 12.61 -20.71 -3.10
C LEU A 20 12.72 -20.78 -4.62
N THR A 21 12.10 -21.81 -5.22
CA THR A 21 12.15 -22.02 -6.67
C THR A 21 11.48 -20.88 -7.42
N GLU A 22 10.41 -20.34 -6.85
CA GLU A 22 9.61 -19.25 -7.41
C GLU A 22 10.37 -17.92 -7.40
N ILE A 23 11.13 -17.63 -6.32
CA ILE A 23 11.87 -16.35 -6.17
C ILE A 23 13.30 -16.49 -6.69
N GLY A 24 14.10 -17.32 -6.04
CA GLY A 24 15.51 -17.54 -6.36
C GLY A 24 16.37 -16.25 -6.41
N PRO A 25 17.60 -16.34 -6.93
CA PRO A 25 18.48 -15.19 -7.08
C PRO A 25 17.90 -14.08 -7.97
N ALA A 26 17.16 -14.44 -9.02
CA ALA A 26 16.62 -13.47 -9.96
C ALA A 26 15.49 -12.64 -9.34
N GLY A 27 14.58 -13.27 -8.59
CA GLY A 27 13.52 -12.58 -7.84
C GLY A 27 14.09 -11.69 -6.75
N GLN A 28 15.10 -12.16 -6.00
CA GLN A 28 15.76 -11.33 -4.99
C GLN A 28 16.44 -10.10 -5.61
N GLN A 29 17.08 -10.23 -6.77
CA GLN A 29 17.63 -9.09 -7.50
C GLN A 29 16.57 -8.10 -7.98
N ARG A 30 15.38 -8.57 -8.36
CA ARG A 30 14.25 -7.68 -8.69
C ARG A 30 13.79 -6.89 -7.46
N LEU A 31 13.66 -7.55 -6.30
CA LEU A 31 13.33 -6.87 -5.04
C LEU A 31 14.33 -5.77 -4.71
N MET A 32 15.63 -6.08 -4.74
CA MET A 32 16.70 -5.12 -4.44
C MET A 32 16.83 -3.95 -5.41
N ARG A 33 16.18 -4.03 -6.59
CA ARG A 33 16.14 -2.93 -7.56
C ARG A 33 14.84 -2.14 -7.52
N ALA A 34 13.80 -2.70 -6.91
CA ALA A 34 12.48 -2.11 -6.89
C ALA A 34 12.40 -0.94 -5.91
N ARG A 35 11.59 0.05 -6.29
CA ARG A 35 11.22 1.19 -5.46
C ARG A 35 9.75 1.08 -5.12
N VAL A 36 9.41 1.00 -3.83
CA VAL A 36 8.01 0.90 -3.37
C VAL A 36 7.66 2.12 -2.52
N LEU A 37 6.54 2.77 -2.84
CA LEU A 37 5.97 3.83 -2.00
C LEU A 37 4.89 3.25 -1.09
N VAL A 38 5.04 3.43 0.22
CA VAL A 38 4.00 3.14 1.22
C VAL A 38 3.37 4.46 1.66
N VAL A 39 2.11 4.67 1.29
CA VAL A 39 1.34 5.87 1.70
C VAL A 39 0.49 5.53 2.92
N GLY A 40 0.74 6.23 4.02
CA GLY A 40 0.22 5.92 5.34
C GLY A 40 1.10 4.90 6.07
N VAL A 41 1.92 5.36 7.01
CA VAL A 41 2.80 4.54 7.87
C VAL A 41 2.13 4.31 9.23
N GLY A 42 0.83 4.04 9.16
CA GLY A 42 -0.04 3.74 10.29
C GLY A 42 -0.17 2.24 10.53
N ALA A 43 -1.39 1.78 10.81
CA ALA A 43 -1.65 0.40 11.21
C ALA A 43 -1.35 -0.62 10.10
N LEU A 44 -1.71 -0.30 8.85
CA LEU A 44 -1.46 -1.16 7.69
C LEU A 44 -0.04 -0.97 7.13
N GLY A 45 0.41 0.28 7.01
CA GLY A 45 1.76 0.59 6.50
C GLY A 45 2.89 0.06 7.37
N SER A 46 2.69 -0.07 8.69
CA SER A 46 3.70 -0.61 9.62
C SER A 46 4.19 -2.01 9.22
N PRO A 47 3.34 -3.06 9.19
CA PRO A 47 3.75 -4.39 8.75
C PRO A 47 4.21 -4.40 7.28
N VAL A 48 3.61 -3.60 6.39
CA VAL A 48 4.06 -3.50 5.00
C VAL A 48 5.53 -3.09 4.92
N ALA A 49 5.89 -1.95 5.53
CA ALA A 49 7.26 -1.44 5.50
C ALA A 49 8.25 -2.42 6.15
N LEU A 50 7.89 -3.02 7.28
CA LEU A 50 8.73 -4.01 7.97
C LEU A 50 9.00 -5.25 7.09
N TYR A 51 7.97 -5.84 6.48
CA TYR A 51 8.15 -7.05 5.67
C TYR A 51 8.83 -6.75 4.33
N LEU A 52 8.57 -5.62 3.70
CA LEU A 52 9.27 -5.23 2.47
C LEU A 52 10.73 -4.90 2.73
N ALA A 53 11.05 -4.27 3.87
CA ALA A 53 12.42 -4.05 4.30
C ALA A 53 13.13 -5.39 4.56
N ALA A 54 12.51 -6.30 5.32
CA ALA A 54 13.05 -7.63 5.58
C ALA A 54 13.25 -8.45 4.29
N ALA A 55 12.36 -8.30 3.31
CA ALA A 55 12.45 -8.95 2.00
C ALA A 55 13.56 -8.37 1.11
N GLY A 56 14.14 -7.23 1.48
CA GLY A 56 15.22 -6.58 0.74
C GLY A 56 14.73 -5.81 -0.48
N VAL A 57 13.58 -5.14 -0.39
CA VAL A 57 13.19 -4.12 -1.37
C VAL A 57 14.25 -3.01 -1.40
N GLY A 58 14.73 -2.64 -2.58
CA GLY A 58 15.87 -1.73 -2.74
C GLY A 58 15.62 -0.33 -2.17
N THR A 59 14.45 0.24 -2.45
CA THR A 59 14.05 1.53 -1.89
C THR A 59 12.62 1.49 -1.36
N LEU A 60 12.44 1.98 -0.14
CA LEU A 60 11.13 2.24 0.46
C LEU A 60 10.92 3.75 0.60
N GLY A 61 9.95 4.28 -0.16
CA GLY A 61 9.37 5.59 0.10
C GLY A 61 8.31 5.48 1.18
N LEU A 62 8.37 6.31 2.21
CA LEU A 62 7.44 6.35 3.33
C LEU A 62 6.76 7.72 3.36
N ALA A 63 5.46 7.78 3.08
CA ALA A 63 4.70 9.03 3.08
C ALA A 63 3.63 9.02 4.18
N ASP A 64 3.77 9.91 5.16
CA ASP A 64 2.83 10.12 6.26
C ASP A 64 3.08 11.49 6.90
N HIS A 65 2.03 12.24 7.17
CA HIS A 65 2.10 13.58 7.76
C HIS A 65 1.96 13.56 9.28
N ASP A 66 1.52 12.44 9.85
CA ASP A 66 1.23 12.33 11.26
C ASP A 66 2.48 12.19 12.14
N ARG A 67 2.27 12.46 13.43
CA ARG A 67 3.20 12.14 14.51
C ARG A 67 2.69 10.93 15.29
N VAL A 68 3.59 10.19 15.93
CA VAL A 68 3.24 9.02 16.75
C VAL A 68 2.49 9.46 18.01
N ARG A 69 1.30 8.88 18.22
CA ARG A 69 0.48 9.04 19.43
C ARG A 69 0.46 7.75 20.25
N LEU A 70 0.27 7.84 21.57
CA LEU A 70 0.19 6.65 22.44
C LEU A 70 -0.89 5.66 21.98
N SER A 71 -2.07 6.16 21.55
CA SER A 71 -3.17 5.35 21.04
C SER A 71 -2.86 4.61 19.72
N ASN A 72 -1.75 4.96 19.05
CA ASN A 72 -1.27 4.26 17.86
C ASN A 72 -0.55 2.95 18.20
N LEU A 73 0.15 2.91 19.34
CA LEU A 73 1.11 1.84 19.65
C LEU A 73 0.48 0.46 19.84
N GLN A 74 -0.84 0.39 20.06
CA GLN A 74 -1.55 -0.89 20.12
C GLN A 74 -1.58 -1.65 18.78
N ARG A 75 -1.41 -0.95 17.64
CA ARG A 75 -1.51 -1.55 16.29
C ARG A 75 -0.48 -1.08 15.26
N GLN A 76 0.30 -0.04 15.56
CA GLN A 76 1.31 0.51 14.63
C GLN A 76 2.71 0.04 15.04
N VAL A 77 2.97 -1.24 14.78
CA VAL A 77 4.12 -2.00 15.33
C VAL A 77 5.51 -1.55 14.84
N ILE A 78 5.57 -0.63 13.87
CA ILE A 78 6.84 -0.02 13.43
C ILE A 78 7.30 1.11 14.37
N HIS A 79 6.38 1.63 15.19
CA HIS A 79 6.59 2.72 16.15
C HIS A 79 6.75 2.16 17.56
N SER A 80 7.35 2.96 18.45
CA SER A 80 7.61 2.58 19.84
C SER A 80 7.34 3.75 20.81
N MET A 81 7.42 3.47 22.12
CA MET A 81 7.32 4.49 23.17
C MET A 81 8.36 5.61 23.01
N GLU A 82 9.56 5.30 22.52
CA GLU A 82 10.61 6.30 22.27
C GLU A 82 10.25 7.27 21.14
N GLY A 83 9.38 6.84 20.23
CA GLY A 83 8.94 7.62 19.08
C GLY A 83 7.75 8.53 19.35
N LEU A 84 7.20 8.57 20.57
CA LEU A 84 6.06 9.44 20.91
C LEU A 84 6.35 10.89 20.53
N ASP A 85 5.36 11.55 19.94
CA ASP A 85 5.48 12.91 19.43
C ASP A 85 6.61 13.10 18.42
N GLN A 86 7.06 12.05 17.73
CA GLN A 86 7.98 12.19 16.60
C GLN A 86 7.24 11.95 15.29
N SER A 87 7.80 12.48 14.20
CA SER A 87 7.35 12.18 12.83
C SER A 87 7.27 10.67 12.61
N LYS A 88 6.12 10.18 12.13
CA LYS A 88 5.93 8.75 11.84
C LYS A 88 6.92 8.26 10.79
N VAL A 89 7.15 9.03 9.73
CA VAL A 89 8.06 8.62 8.65
C VAL A 89 9.51 8.54 9.11
N ASP A 90 9.95 9.48 9.97
CA ASP A 90 11.33 9.46 10.47
C ASP A 90 11.56 8.33 11.49
N GLY A 91 10.58 8.08 12.35
CA GLY A 91 10.59 6.93 13.26
C GLY A 91 10.63 5.61 12.52
N ALA A 92 9.75 5.45 11.52
CA ALA A 92 9.71 4.27 10.68
C ALA A 92 11.00 4.06 9.89
N ALA A 93 11.61 5.13 9.35
CA ALA A 93 12.88 5.05 8.65
C ALA A 93 14.01 4.52 9.54
N ARG A 94 14.08 4.96 10.80
CA ARG A 94 15.05 4.40 11.77
C ARG A 94 14.80 2.92 12.02
N THR A 95 13.54 2.52 12.21
CA THR A 95 13.18 1.11 12.39
C THR A 95 13.56 0.25 11.18
N VAL A 96 13.27 0.72 9.96
CA VAL A 96 13.65 0.04 8.72
C VAL A 96 15.16 -0.10 8.59
N SER A 97 15.91 0.99 8.78
CA SER A 97 17.38 0.97 8.69
C SER A 97 18.01 0.05 9.74
N ALA A 98 17.44 -0.02 10.95
CA ALA A 98 17.89 -0.95 11.98
C ALA A 98 17.60 -2.42 11.63
N LEU A 99 16.47 -2.69 10.96
CA LEU A 99 16.09 -4.03 10.51
C LEU A 99 16.93 -4.51 9.32
N ASN A 100 17.11 -3.64 8.33
CA ASN A 100 17.86 -3.94 7.11
C ASN A 100 18.59 -2.71 6.56
N PRO A 101 19.89 -2.54 6.85
CA PRO A 101 20.66 -1.38 6.41
C PRO A 101 20.94 -1.36 4.90
N ASP A 102 20.65 -2.45 4.17
CA ASP A 102 20.77 -2.49 2.70
C ASP A 102 19.62 -1.75 1.99
N VAL A 103 18.54 -1.43 2.71
CA VAL A 103 17.34 -0.79 2.17
C VAL A 103 17.51 0.73 2.23
N THR A 104 17.38 1.40 1.08
CA THR A 104 17.32 2.86 1.05
C THR A 104 15.93 3.32 1.48
N VAL A 105 15.85 4.24 2.43
CA VAL A 105 14.58 4.82 2.88
C VAL A 105 14.49 6.29 2.48
N GLU A 106 13.40 6.65 1.81
CA GLU A 106 13.05 8.03 1.46
C GLU A 106 11.80 8.44 2.27
N THR A 107 11.86 9.54 3.01
CA THR A 107 10.73 9.99 3.86
C THR A 107 10.04 11.21 3.28
N PHE A 108 8.72 11.21 3.34
CA PHE A 108 7.85 12.30 2.87
C PHE A 108 6.88 12.65 4.00
N ALA A 109 7.27 13.63 4.84
CA ALA A 109 6.52 14.06 6.01
C ALA A 109 5.40 15.06 5.65
N GLU A 110 4.58 14.73 4.66
CA GLU A 110 3.53 15.59 4.12
C GLU A 110 2.29 14.80 3.72
N THR A 111 1.15 15.48 3.61
CA THR A 111 -0.09 14.88 3.14
C THR A 111 -0.01 14.67 1.63
N VAL A 112 -0.17 13.43 1.18
CA VAL A 112 -0.33 13.13 -0.25
C VAL A 112 -1.69 13.67 -0.73
N ASN A 113 -1.65 14.59 -1.69
CA ASN A 113 -2.80 15.34 -2.21
C ASN A 113 -2.70 15.50 -3.74
N ALA A 114 -3.67 16.16 -4.38
CA ALA A 114 -3.70 16.23 -5.85
C ALA A 114 -2.51 16.99 -6.46
N HIS A 115 -1.88 17.89 -5.70
CA HIS A 115 -0.76 18.70 -6.15
C HIS A 115 0.57 17.93 -6.18
N ASN A 116 0.83 17.07 -5.18
CA ASN A 116 2.10 16.35 -5.05
C ASN A 116 2.04 14.88 -5.52
N ALA A 117 0.84 14.28 -5.60
CA ALA A 117 0.71 12.83 -5.85
C ALA A 117 1.32 12.40 -7.18
N MET A 118 1.19 13.18 -8.26
CA MET A 118 1.72 12.79 -9.57
C MET A 118 3.25 12.71 -9.59
N GLU A 119 3.93 13.66 -8.95
CA GLU A 119 5.38 13.67 -8.83
C GLU A 119 5.85 12.55 -7.90
N LEU A 120 5.26 12.49 -6.70
CA LEU A 120 5.64 11.54 -5.65
C LEU A 120 5.47 10.09 -6.11
N LEU A 121 4.28 9.70 -6.58
CA LEU A 121 4.02 8.32 -7.00
C LEU A 121 4.79 7.97 -8.28
N GLY A 122 5.10 8.96 -9.13
CA GLY A 122 5.80 8.76 -10.40
C GLY A 122 7.21 8.15 -10.21
N ALA A 123 7.86 8.46 -9.08
CA ALA A 123 9.21 8.04 -8.73
C ALA A 123 9.33 6.58 -8.24
N PHE A 124 8.22 5.84 -8.11
CA PHE A 124 8.20 4.48 -7.57
C PHE A 124 7.60 3.47 -8.56
N ASP A 125 7.96 2.20 -8.41
CA ASP A 125 7.50 1.11 -9.28
C ASP A 125 6.14 0.56 -8.84
N VAL A 126 5.92 0.47 -7.52
CA VAL A 126 4.69 -0.04 -6.92
C VAL A 126 4.24 0.91 -5.80
N ILE A 127 2.94 1.19 -5.75
CA ILE A 127 2.33 1.98 -4.69
C ILE A 127 1.56 1.05 -3.76
N VAL A 128 1.70 1.25 -2.45
CA VAL A 128 0.93 0.56 -1.41
C VAL A 128 0.10 1.57 -0.65
N ASP A 129 -1.20 1.37 -0.65
CA ASP A 129 -2.16 2.18 0.09
C ASP A 129 -2.38 1.57 1.49
N GLY A 130 -1.79 2.22 2.49
CA GLY A 130 -1.99 1.96 3.91
C GLY A 130 -2.84 3.04 4.61
N THR A 131 -3.59 3.84 3.83
CA THR A 131 -4.36 4.99 4.33
C THR A 131 -5.72 4.58 4.89
N ASP A 132 -6.25 5.40 5.79
CA ASP A 132 -7.52 5.15 6.48
C ASP A 132 -8.66 6.07 6.02
N SER A 133 -8.43 6.96 5.04
CA SER A 133 -9.45 7.87 4.51
C SER A 133 -9.90 7.50 3.10
N PHE A 134 -11.19 7.68 2.82
CA PHE A 134 -11.73 7.44 1.48
C PHE A 134 -11.12 8.38 0.45
N ALA A 135 -10.94 9.66 0.78
CA ALA A 135 -10.35 10.65 -0.11
C ALA A 135 -8.97 10.20 -0.63
N ALA A 136 -8.10 9.72 0.27
CA ALA A 136 -6.78 9.22 -0.11
C ALA A 136 -6.88 7.96 -1.01
N ARG A 137 -7.78 7.02 -0.72
CA ARG A 137 -7.97 5.81 -1.54
C ARG A 137 -8.35 6.14 -2.99
N TYR A 138 -9.28 7.08 -3.19
CA TYR A 138 -9.65 7.54 -4.53
C TYR A 138 -8.50 8.27 -5.22
N LEU A 139 -7.85 9.21 -4.52
CA LEU A 139 -6.69 9.95 -5.03
C LEU A 139 -5.57 9.01 -5.49
N LEU A 140 -5.16 8.08 -4.64
CA LEU A 140 -4.08 7.13 -4.92
C LEU A 140 -4.42 6.20 -6.07
N SER A 141 -5.67 5.70 -6.14
CA SER A 141 -6.11 4.86 -7.26
C SER A 141 -6.13 5.63 -8.59
N ASP A 142 -6.61 6.86 -8.59
CA ASP A 142 -6.69 7.68 -9.80
C ASP A 142 -5.28 8.06 -10.27
N ALA A 143 -4.40 8.48 -9.34
CA ALA A 143 -3.01 8.82 -9.63
C ALA A 143 -2.21 7.62 -10.14
N ALA A 144 -2.31 6.47 -9.47
CA ALA A 144 -1.63 5.24 -9.89
C ALA A 144 -2.08 4.81 -11.30
N TYR A 145 -3.38 4.92 -11.62
CA TYR A 145 -3.86 4.65 -12.97
C TYR A 145 -3.25 5.59 -14.01
N LEU A 146 -3.27 6.91 -13.75
CA LEU A 146 -2.74 7.93 -14.67
C LEU A 146 -1.23 7.77 -14.89
N LEU A 147 -0.48 7.38 -13.86
CA LEU A 147 0.96 7.11 -13.90
C LEU A 147 1.32 5.71 -14.39
N ARG A 148 0.32 4.86 -14.66
CA ARG A 148 0.50 3.44 -15.03
C ARG A 148 1.28 2.64 -13.98
N LYS A 149 1.04 2.90 -12.70
CA LYS A 149 1.62 2.17 -11.57
C LYS A 149 0.62 1.18 -10.98
N PRO A 150 1.04 -0.04 -10.62
CA PRO A 150 0.21 -0.94 -9.81
C PRO A 150 -0.01 -0.35 -8.41
N LEU A 151 -1.20 -0.58 -7.86
CA LEU A 151 -1.58 -0.17 -6.51
C LEU A 151 -2.01 -1.40 -5.69
N VAL A 152 -1.35 -1.64 -4.56
CA VAL A 152 -1.73 -2.65 -3.58
C VAL A 152 -2.56 -1.97 -2.49
N HIS A 153 -3.85 -2.24 -2.47
CA HIS A 153 -4.79 -1.62 -1.54
C HIS A 153 -5.14 -2.58 -0.40
N GLY A 154 -5.13 -2.04 0.81
CA GLY A 154 -5.68 -2.68 1.99
C GLY A 154 -6.58 -1.72 2.74
N SER A 155 -7.61 -2.24 3.40
CA SER A 155 -8.36 -1.48 4.38
C SER A 155 -8.92 -2.37 5.47
N ILE A 156 -9.30 -1.75 6.57
CA ILE A 156 -9.83 -2.43 7.76
C ILE A 156 -11.01 -1.65 8.31
N PHE A 157 -11.94 -2.37 8.93
CA PHE A 157 -13.04 -1.81 9.68
C PHE A 157 -13.39 -2.78 10.81
N ARG A 158 -13.26 -2.34 12.06
CA ARG A 158 -13.49 -3.17 13.26
C ARG A 158 -12.64 -4.44 13.29
N ILE A 159 -13.23 -5.57 12.92
CA ILE A 159 -12.66 -6.93 12.92
C ILE A 159 -12.47 -7.48 11.50
N GLU A 160 -12.87 -6.70 10.49
CA GLU A 160 -12.86 -7.09 9.09
C GLU A 160 -11.75 -6.38 8.32
N GLY A 161 -11.08 -7.11 7.45
CA GLY A 161 -10.04 -6.61 6.57
C GLY A 161 -10.33 -6.92 5.11
N GLN A 162 -9.80 -6.10 4.21
CA GLN A 162 -9.81 -6.38 2.78
C GLN A 162 -8.47 -6.06 2.13
N VAL A 163 -8.10 -6.85 1.11
CA VAL A 163 -6.93 -6.61 0.26
C VAL A 163 -7.29 -6.87 -1.21
N THR A 164 -6.80 -6.00 -2.10
CA THR A 164 -6.88 -6.17 -3.56
C THR A 164 -5.67 -5.51 -4.23
N VAL A 165 -5.38 -5.94 -5.45
CA VAL A 165 -4.38 -5.29 -6.30
C VAL A 165 -5.07 -4.66 -7.50
N PHE A 166 -4.77 -3.40 -7.77
CA PHE A 166 -5.21 -2.70 -8.98
C PHE A 166 -4.06 -2.60 -9.97
N ILE A 167 -4.29 -3.08 -11.18
CA ILE A 167 -3.37 -2.94 -12.31
C ILE A 167 -4.02 -1.99 -13.32
N PRO A 168 -3.32 -0.92 -13.74
CA PRO A 168 -3.83 0.03 -14.73
C PRO A 168 -4.42 -0.67 -15.96
N GLY A 169 -5.66 -0.33 -16.29
CA GLY A 169 -6.40 -0.91 -17.43
C GLY A 169 -7.09 -2.26 -17.18
N ARG A 170 -6.81 -2.95 -16.06
CA ARG A 170 -7.48 -4.21 -15.67
C ARG A 170 -8.62 -4.02 -14.67
N GLY A 171 -8.60 -2.92 -13.92
CA GLY A 171 -9.57 -2.52 -12.90
C GLY A 171 -8.94 -1.44 -12.01
N CYS A 172 -9.76 -0.60 -11.38
CA CYS A 172 -9.31 0.40 -10.41
C CYS A 172 -10.28 0.45 -9.23
N TYR A 173 -9.96 1.26 -8.21
CA TYR A 173 -10.82 1.42 -7.03
C TYR A 173 -12.25 1.82 -7.41
N ARG A 174 -12.41 2.74 -8.38
CA ARG A 174 -13.73 3.15 -8.91
C ARG A 174 -14.49 2.08 -9.69
N CYS A 175 -13.85 1.00 -10.11
CA CYS A 175 -14.58 -0.15 -10.66
C CYS A 175 -15.26 -0.96 -9.57
N LEU A 176 -14.68 -0.98 -8.37
CA LEU A 176 -15.15 -1.73 -7.21
C LEU A 176 -16.11 -0.88 -6.35
N TYR A 177 -15.75 0.38 -6.12
CA TYR A 177 -16.51 1.37 -5.38
C TYR A 177 -16.69 2.62 -6.26
N PRO A 178 -17.78 2.72 -7.04
CA PRO A 178 -17.92 3.77 -8.06
C PRO A 178 -17.89 5.20 -7.51
N GLU A 179 -18.55 5.42 -6.37
CA GLU A 179 -18.71 6.73 -5.76
C GLU A 179 -18.21 6.73 -4.31
N PRO A 180 -17.52 7.80 -3.88
CA PRO A 180 -17.15 7.97 -2.50
C PRO A 180 -18.40 8.02 -1.62
N PRO A 181 -18.33 7.49 -0.39
CA PRO A 181 -19.43 7.65 0.55
C PRO A 181 -19.67 9.16 0.81
N PRO A 182 -20.92 9.59 1.01
CA PRO A 182 -21.22 10.97 1.38
C PRO A 182 -20.44 11.39 2.64
N PRO A 183 -20.04 12.67 2.76
CA PRO A 183 -19.43 13.17 4.00
C PRO A 183 -20.29 12.83 5.22
N GLY A 184 -19.69 12.24 6.25
CA GLY A 184 -20.39 11.83 7.48
C GLY A 184 -21.21 10.54 7.38
N ALA A 185 -21.24 9.85 6.23
CA ALA A 185 -21.97 8.59 6.10
C ALA A 185 -21.31 7.41 6.82
N ILE A 186 -20.03 7.55 7.17
CA ILE A 186 -19.24 6.52 7.85
C ILE A 186 -18.49 7.22 8.99
N GLU A 187 -18.56 6.64 10.19
CA GLU A 187 -17.84 7.12 11.35
C GLU A 187 -16.33 7.16 11.08
N GLU A 188 -15.65 8.19 11.58
CA GLU A 188 -14.21 8.32 11.41
C GLU A 188 -13.47 7.16 12.11
N SER A 189 -12.37 6.72 11.49
CA SER A 189 -11.59 5.54 11.89
C SER A 189 -11.12 5.56 13.36
N GLU A 190 -10.97 6.74 13.95
CA GLU A 190 -10.53 6.90 15.35
C GLU A 190 -11.63 6.59 16.37
N GLN A 191 -12.90 6.72 15.99
CA GLN A 191 -14.05 6.46 16.88
C GLN A 191 -14.47 4.98 16.86
N VAL A 192 -14.10 4.26 15.80
CA VAL A 192 -14.40 2.84 15.62
C VAL A 192 -13.23 2.00 16.10
N GLY A 193 -13.43 1.22 17.18
CA GLY A 193 -12.42 0.31 17.70
C GLY A 193 -11.97 -0.73 16.67
N VAL A 194 -10.66 -1.00 16.60
CA VAL A 194 -10.04 -1.97 15.69
C VAL A 194 -9.28 -3.02 16.49
N LEU A 195 -9.44 -4.30 16.12
CA LEU A 195 -8.68 -5.39 16.73
C LEU A 195 -7.18 -5.25 16.41
N ALA A 196 -6.33 -5.22 17.44
CA ALA A 196 -4.90 -4.92 17.32
C ALA A 196 -4.14 -5.74 16.25
N ALA A 197 -4.46 -7.02 16.12
CA ALA A 197 -3.77 -7.95 15.22
C ALA A 197 -4.23 -7.85 13.75
N LEU A 198 -5.45 -7.38 13.49
CA LEU A 198 -6.05 -7.32 12.15
C LEU A 198 -5.18 -6.52 11.15
N PRO A 199 -4.68 -5.30 11.48
CA PRO A 199 -3.80 -4.58 10.58
C PRO A 199 -2.51 -5.33 10.24
N GLY A 200 -1.98 -6.11 11.20
CA GLY A 200 -0.84 -7.00 10.99
C GLY A 200 -1.11 -8.05 9.91
N ILE A 201 -2.28 -8.70 9.97
CA ILE A 201 -2.70 -9.70 8.98
C ILE A 201 -2.85 -9.05 7.60
N VAL A 202 -3.65 -7.98 7.50
CA VAL A 202 -3.96 -7.30 6.23
C VAL A 202 -2.71 -6.71 5.60
N GLY A 203 -1.88 -6.00 6.37
CA GLY A 203 -0.66 -5.40 5.86
C GLY A 203 0.41 -6.42 5.48
N THR A 204 0.48 -7.58 6.14
CA THR A 204 1.36 -8.68 5.69
C THR A 204 0.89 -9.25 4.35
N ILE A 205 -0.42 -9.36 4.13
CA ILE A 205 -0.97 -9.76 2.83
C ILE A 205 -0.63 -8.70 1.77
N GLN A 206 -0.73 -7.40 2.08
CA GLN A 206 -0.28 -6.33 1.16
C GLN A 206 1.22 -6.45 0.82
N ALA A 207 2.07 -6.74 1.80
CA ALA A 207 3.50 -6.98 1.56
C ALA A 207 3.71 -8.19 0.63
N ALA A 208 2.99 -9.29 0.85
CA ALA A 208 3.07 -10.48 0.01
C ALA A 208 2.61 -10.19 -1.44
N GLU A 209 1.52 -9.46 -1.64
CA GLU A 209 1.08 -9.03 -2.98
C GLU A 209 2.12 -8.13 -3.66
N THR A 210 2.75 -7.23 -2.91
CA THR A 210 3.81 -6.35 -3.42
C THR A 210 5.04 -7.14 -3.86
N ILE A 211 5.48 -8.12 -3.05
CA ILE A 211 6.59 -9.01 -3.40
C ILE A 211 6.26 -9.81 -4.68
N LYS A 212 5.04 -10.36 -4.78
CA LYS A 212 4.58 -11.08 -5.98
C LYS A 212 4.60 -10.19 -7.23
N LEU A 213 4.16 -8.95 -7.12
CA LEU A 213 4.21 -7.99 -8.22
C LEU A 213 5.63 -7.70 -8.70
N ILE A 214 6.55 -7.42 -7.77
CA ILE A 214 7.94 -7.08 -8.10
C ILE A 214 8.67 -8.28 -8.70
N THR A 215 8.48 -9.46 -8.11
CA THR A 215 9.15 -10.68 -8.55
C THR A 215 8.50 -11.30 -9.78
N GLY A 216 7.23 -10.98 -10.06
CA GLY A 216 6.46 -11.54 -11.17
C GLY A 216 6.00 -12.98 -10.94
N VAL A 217 5.79 -13.37 -9.69
CA VAL A 217 5.51 -14.77 -9.29
C VAL A 217 4.12 -14.93 -8.67
N GLY A 218 3.62 -16.16 -8.72
CA GLY A 218 2.32 -16.50 -8.15
C GLY A 218 1.15 -15.84 -8.88
N ASP A 219 -0.02 -15.91 -8.24
CA ASP A 219 -1.24 -15.28 -8.75
C ASP A 219 -1.67 -14.16 -7.78
N GLY A 220 -1.69 -12.92 -8.27
CA GLY A 220 -1.97 -11.73 -7.48
C GLY A 220 -3.48 -11.48 -7.32
N LEU A 221 -3.87 -10.69 -6.31
CA LEU A 221 -5.26 -10.28 -6.06
C LEU A 221 -5.78 -9.24 -7.08
N VAL A 222 -5.40 -9.37 -8.35
CA VAL A 222 -5.86 -8.50 -9.42
C VAL A 222 -7.29 -8.89 -9.81
N ASN A 223 -8.22 -7.94 -9.75
CA ASN A 223 -9.66 -8.17 -9.97
C ASN A 223 -10.32 -9.13 -8.96
N ARG A 224 -9.70 -9.26 -7.78
CA ARG A 224 -10.13 -10.12 -6.69
C ARG A 224 -9.96 -9.37 -5.37
N VAL A 225 -11.01 -9.32 -4.58
CA VAL A 225 -10.97 -8.77 -3.23
C VAL A 225 -10.91 -9.95 -2.27
N LEU A 226 -9.84 -10.03 -1.50
CA LEU A 226 -9.74 -10.93 -0.37
C LEU A 226 -10.36 -10.24 0.84
N LEU A 227 -11.42 -10.81 1.39
CA LEU A 227 -12.10 -10.38 2.60
C LEU A 227 -11.66 -11.30 3.75
N HIS A 228 -11.39 -10.72 4.92
CA HIS A 228 -10.99 -11.44 6.11
C HIS A 228 -11.84 -11.02 7.31
N ASP A 229 -12.50 -11.99 7.96
CA ASP A 229 -13.09 -11.81 9.29
C ASP A 229 -12.11 -12.38 10.32
N THR A 230 -11.60 -11.52 11.22
CA THR A 230 -10.59 -11.93 12.21
C THR A 230 -11.20 -12.73 13.37
N MET A 231 -12.49 -12.54 13.68
CA MET A 231 -13.14 -13.27 14.77
C MET A 231 -13.50 -14.69 14.34
N ALA A 232 -13.98 -14.85 13.11
CA ALA A 232 -14.27 -16.16 12.52
C ALA A 232 -13.01 -16.83 11.92
N MET A 233 -11.92 -16.07 11.73
CA MET A 233 -10.70 -16.50 11.03
C MET A 233 -10.98 -17.06 9.63
N THR A 234 -11.91 -16.43 8.90
CA THR A 234 -12.27 -16.83 7.53
C THR A 234 -11.64 -15.92 6.49
N PHE A 235 -11.48 -16.45 5.28
CA PHE A 235 -11.06 -15.73 4.09
C PHE A 235 -12.05 -15.99 2.96
N HIS A 236 -12.59 -14.93 2.37
CA HIS A 236 -13.52 -15.00 1.25
C HIS A 236 -12.98 -14.19 0.07
N GLU A 237 -12.97 -14.80 -1.12
CA GLU A 237 -12.58 -14.10 -2.34
C GLU A 237 -13.82 -13.65 -3.12
N VAL A 238 -13.92 -12.37 -3.42
CA VAL A 238 -14.94 -11.81 -4.32
C VAL A 238 -14.27 -11.32 -5.59
N ARG A 239 -14.75 -11.78 -6.74
CA ARG A 239 -14.25 -11.36 -8.05
C ARG A 239 -15.04 -10.18 -8.59
N TYR A 240 -14.35 -9.21 -9.16
CA TYR A 240 -14.97 -8.10 -9.88
C TYR A 240 -14.37 -7.98 -11.29
N ARG A 241 -14.97 -7.14 -12.12
CA ARG A 241 -14.50 -6.88 -13.49
C ARG A 241 -14.30 -5.38 -13.68
N ARG A 242 -13.41 -5.02 -14.61
CA ARG A 242 -13.30 -3.63 -15.07
C ARG A 242 -14.68 -3.15 -15.54
N ASN A 243 -15.12 -2.03 -14.99
CA ASN A 243 -16.31 -1.35 -15.48
C ASN A 243 -15.96 -0.56 -16.75
N ARG A 244 -16.60 -0.89 -17.89
CA ARG A 244 -16.40 -0.18 -19.16
C ARG A 244 -16.85 1.29 -19.11
N ALA A 245 -17.76 1.63 -18.21
CA ALA A 245 -18.21 3.00 -17.96
C ALA A 245 -17.45 3.69 -16.81
N CYS A 246 -16.36 3.08 -16.30
CA CYS A 246 -15.57 3.71 -15.23
C CYS A 246 -15.02 5.06 -15.70
N PRO A 247 -15.18 6.14 -14.92
CA PRO A 247 -14.72 7.48 -15.33
C PRO A 247 -13.19 7.58 -15.43
N VAL A 248 -12.45 6.63 -14.87
CA VAL A 248 -10.98 6.61 -14.86
C VAL A 248 -10.42 5.59 -15.85
N CYS A 249 -10.82 4.32 -15.76
CA CYS A 249 -10.25 3.24 -16.58
C CYS A 249 -11.23 2.58 -17.56
N GLY A 250 -12.37 3.23 -17.81
CA GLY A 250 -13.38 2.78 -18.78
C GLY A 250 -12.95 3.01 -20.23
N ASP A 251 -13.85 2.69 -21.17
CA ASP A 251 -13.60 2.80 -22.61
C ASP A 251 -13.61 4.27 -23.08
N ARG A 252 -14.23 5.15 -22.29
CA ARG A 252 -14.30 6.61 -22.51
C ARG A 252 -14.10 7.33 -21.17
N PRO A 253 -12.86 7.40 -20.66
CA PRO A 253 -12.59 8.02 -19.37
C PRO A 253 -12.87 9.53 -19.41
N THR A 254 -13.36 10.07 -18.30
CA THR A 254 -13.66 11.49 -18.09
C THR A 254 -12.75 12.14 -17.06
N VAL A 255 -12.02 11.35 -16.27
CA VAL A 255 -11.01 11.79 -15.32
C VAL A 255 -9.64 11.68 -15.99
N HIS A 256 -9.01 12.82 -16.24
CA HIS A 256 -7.69 12.90 -16.88
C HIS A 256 -6.61 13.57 -16.02
N GLN A 257 -7.03 14.16 -14.90
CA GLN A 257 -6.17 14.87 -13.96
C GLN A 257 -6.71 14.66 -12.54
N LEU A 258 -5.83 14.81 -11.55
CA LEU A 258 -6.23 14.81 -10.15
C LEU A 258 -6.92 16.14 -9.81
N ALA A 259 -7.86 16.10 -8.88
CA ALA A 259 -8.48 17.27 -8.28
C ALA A 259 -8.52 17.06 -6.77
N ASP A 260 -8.37 18.13 -5.98
CA ASP A 260 -8.43 18.03 -4.51
C ASP A 260 -9.84 17.67 -4.01
N ASP A 261 -10.85 17.87 -4.85
CA ASP A 261 -12.22 17.56 -4.51
C ASP A 261 -12.46 16.05 -4.58
N ALA A 262 -12.36 15.40 -3.42
CA ALA A 262 -12.82 14.03 -3.17
C ALA A 262 -14.31 13.77 -3.51
N VAL A 263 -15.03 14.74 -4.09
CA VAL A 263 -16.44 14.61 -4.48
C VAL A 263 -16.72 15.41 -5.76
N ARG A 264 -16.31 14.91 -6.94
CA ARG A 264 -17.15 15.15 -8.13
C ARG A 264 -18.28 14.14 -8.11
N GLY A 265 -19.39 14.56 -7.50
CA GLY A 265 -20.68 13.96 -7.77
C GLY A 265 -20.91 13.92 -9.28
N VAL A 266 -21.31 12.76 -9.77
CA VAL A 266 -21.87 12.60 -11.11
C VAL A 266 -22.97 13.65 -11.28
N GLY A 267 -22.98 14.31 -12.44
CA GLY A 267 -23.70 15.53 -12.74
C GLY A 267 -25.04 15.74 -12.04
N VAL A 268 -25.20 16.93 -11.47
CA VAL A 268 -26.51 17.58 -11.43
C VAL A 268 -26.90 17.80 -12.89
N ALA A 269 -27.72 16.90 -13.42
CA ALA A 269 -28.51 17.20 -14.60
C ALA A 269 -29.35 18.45 -14.25
N ARG A 270 -29.20 19.49 -15.06
CA ARG A 270 -30.13 20.62 -15.07
C ARG A 270 -31.51 20.15 -15.48
#